data_AF-X0ZG86-F1
#
_entry.id   AF-X0ZG86-F1
#
_cell.length_a   1.000
_cell.length_b   1.000
_cell.length_c   1.000
_cell.angle_alpha   90.00
_cell.angle_beta   90.00
_cell.angle_gamma   90.00
#
_symmetry.space_group_name_H-M   'P 1'
#
loop_
_entity.id
_entity.type
_entity.pdbx_description
1 polymer ?
#
loop_
_entity_poly.entity_id
_entity_poly.type
_entity_poly.pdbx_seq_one_letter_code
_entity_poly.pdbx_strand_id
1 'polypeptide(L)' 'MNFYLTFKENGIQLRKDILQGKYKPKSVRRAKISKSDRGIRLLGIPTVIDRMIKTSHCPTTNPDI' A
#
# COMPACT_ATOMS: atom_id res chain seq x y z
N MET A 1 2.10 -14.14 19.48
CA MET A 1 1.35 -12.89 19.68
C MET A 1 2.30 -11.69 19.76
N ASN A 2 3.11 -11.42 18.71
CA ASN A 2 4.07 -10.29 18.68
C ASN A 2 3.81 -9.30 17.54
N PHE A 3 2.96 -9.69 16.58
CA PHE A 3 2.66 -8.86 15.42
C PHE A 3 1.88 -7.60 15.78
N TYR A 4 0.95 -7.70 16.74
CA TYR A 4 0.04 -6.61 17.10
C TYR A 4 0.75 -5.47 17.84
N LEU A 5 1.65 -5.78 18.76
CA LEU A 5 2.44 -4.78 19.50
C LEU A 5 3.36 -4.00 18.56
N THR A 6 4.09 -4.73 17.71
CA THR A 6 4.98 -4.15 16.70
C THR A 6 4.25 -3.22 15.73
N PHE A 7 3.01 -3.53 15.36
CA PHE A 7 2.22 -2.71 14.45
C PHE A 7 1.65 -1.46 15.13
N LYS A 8 1.26 -1.57 16.41
CA LYS A 8 0.74 -0.45 17.20
C LYS A 8 1.81 0.62 17.41
N GLU A 9 3.04 0.23 17.75
CA GLU A 9 4.15 1.16 17.97
C GLU A 9 4.59 1.82 16.66
N ASN A 10 4.85 1.02 15.62
CA ASN A 10 5.28 1.53 14.31
C ASN A 10 4.20 2.37 13.61
N GLY A 11 2.92 2.07 13.83
CA GLY A 11 1.80 2.81 13.24
C GLY A 11 1.70 4.25 13.72
N ILE A 12 2.09 4.53 14.98
CA ILE A 12 2.09 5.89 15.52
C ILE A 12 3.18 6.74 14.87
N GLN A 13 4.40 6.19 14.76
CA GLN A 13 5.52 6.88 14.12
C GLN A 13 5.23 7.14 12.64
N LEU A 14 4.72 6.12 11.94
CA LEU A 14 4.30 6.22 10.56
C LEU A 14 3.28 7.34 10.32
N ARG A 15 2.24 7.46 11.18
CA ARG A 15 1.25 8.53 11.07
C ARG A 15 1.89 9.91 11.23
N LYS A 16 2.81 10.07 12.18
CA LYS A 16 3.56 11.32 12.36
C LYS A 16 4.39 11.65 11.11
N ASP A 17 5.07 10.67 10.53
CA ASP A 17 5.91 10.87 9.33
C ASP A 17 5.07 11.23 8.10
N ILE A 18 3.88 10.62 7.93
CA ILE A 18 2.94 10.96 6.85
C ILE A 18 2.43 12.39 7.02
N LEU A 19 2.01 12.77 8.24
CA LEU A 19 1.53 14.13 8.55
C LEU A 19 2.62 15.19 8.35
N GLN A 20 3.87 14.86 8.66
CA GLN A 20 5.03 15.73 8.42
C GLN A 20 5.52 15.71 6.96
N GLY A 21 4.91 14.91 6.07
CA GLY A 21 5.34 14.76 4.69
C GLY A 21 6.70 14.05 4.50
N LYS A 22 7.24 13.42 5.56
CA LYS A 22 8.51 12.68 5.54
C LYS A 22 8.36 11.21 5.13
N TYR A 23 7.13 10.72 5.00
CA TYR A 23 6.86 9.35 4.61
C TYR A 23 7.35 9.05 3.19
N LYS A 24 8.24 8.07 3.05
CA LYS A 24 8.70 7.54 1.76
C LYS A 24 8.11 6.15 1.55
N PRO A 25 7.35 5.92 0.46
CA PRO A 25 6.78 4.61 0.16
C PRO A 25 7.90 3.59 0.00
N LYS A 26 7.67 2.38 0.54
CA LYS A 26 8.67 1.32 0.49
C LYS A 26 8.67 0.66 -0.90
N SER A 27 9.81 0.04 -1.25
CA SER A 27 9.99 -0.62 -2.55
C SER A 27 8.89 -1.65 -2.81
N VAL A 28 8.30 -1.56 -4.00
CA VAL A 28 7.16 -2.38 -4.45
C VAL A 28 7.65 -3.76 -4.85
N ARG A 29 7.02 -4.82 -4.34
CA ARG A 29 7.37 -6.20 -4.73
C ARG A 29 6.87 -6.47 -6.15
N ARG A 30 7.74 -6.95 -7.03
CA ARG A 30 7.38 -7.32 -8.40
C ARG A 30 6.87 -8.76 -8.43
N ALA A 31 5.58 -8.94 -8.73
CA ALA A 31 4.99 -10.24 -8.98
C ALA A 31 4.69 -10.39 -10.48
N LYS A 32 4.94 -11.59 -11.03
CA LYS A 32 4.56 -11.96 -12.39
C LYS A 32 3.26 -12.75 -12.30
N ILE A 33 2.21 -12.29 -12.98
CA ILE A 33 0.95 -13.02 -13.14
C ILE A 33 0.79 -13.34 -14.61
N SER A 34 0.67 -14.62 -14.96
CA SER A 34 0.32 -15.03 -16.32
C SER A 34 -1.13 -14.64 -16.62
N LYS A 35 -1.35 -14.00 -17.78
CA LYS A 35 -2.70 -13.84 -18.35
C LYS A 35 -3.07 -15.12 -19.09
N SER A 36 -4.37 -15.46 -19.13
CA SER A 36 -4.87 -16.59 -19.92
C SER A 36 -4.56 -16.51 -21.41
N ASP A 37 -4.39 -15.31 -21.96
CA ASP A 37 -4.23 -15.05 -23.40
C ASP A 37 -2.75 -14.85 -23.84
N ARG A 38 -1.79 -15.52 -23.19
CA ARG A 38 -0.34 -15.47 -23.54
C ARG A 38 0.41 -14.14 -23.27
N GLY A 39 0.07 -13.42 -22.20
CA GLY A 39 0.85 -12.26 -21.75
C GLY A 39 1.27 -12.35 -20.28
N ILE A 40 2.43 -11.80 -19.90
CA ILE A 40 2.82 -11.65 -18.49
C ILE A 40 2.38 -10.26 -18.01
N ARG A 41 1.54 -10.18 -16.98
CA ARG A 41 1.28 -8.94 -16.27
C ARG A 41 2.27 -8.82 -15.11
N LEU A 42 3.12 -7.80 -15.17
CA LEU A 42 3.93 -7.39 -14.04
C LEU A 42 3.04 -6.61 -13.08
N LEU A 43 2.80 -7.16 -11.89
CA LEU A 43 2.09 -6.47 -10.82
C LEU A 43 3.11 -5.93 -9.82
N GLY A 44 3.06 -4.63 -9.57
CA GLY A 44 3.72 -4.05 -8.42
C GLY A 44 2.81 -4.19 -7.20
N ILE A 45 3.17 -5.05 -6.24
CA ILE A 45 2.46 -5.21 -4.98
C ILE A 45 3.12 -4.30 -3.92
N PRO A 46 2.53 -3.15 -3.59
CA PRO A 46 3.08 -2.26 -2.57
C PRO A 46 2.79 -2.81 -1.16
N THR A 47 3.38 -2.20 -0.13
CA THR A 47 3.17 -2.65 1.25
C THR A 47 1.72 -2.46 1.71
N VAL A 48 1.31 -3.17 2.77
CA VAL A 48 -0.06 -3.05 3.33
C VAL A 48 -0.38 -1.61 3.69
N ILE A 49 0.59 -0.91 4.29
CA ILE A 49 0.49 0.51 4.67
C ILE A 49 0.26 1.39 3.45
N ASP A 50 1.07 1.23 2.40
CA ASP A 50 0.94 2.01 1.17
C ASP A 50 -0.43 1.78 0.49
N ARG A 51 -0.93 0.54 0.49
CA ARG A 51 -2.28 0.24 -0.02
C ARG A 51 -3.35 0.96 0.78
N MET A 52 -3.26 0.91 2.12
CA MET A 52 -4.22 1.60 2.99
C MET A 52 -4.22 3.11 2.73
N ILE A 53 -3.05 3.75 2.65
CA ILE A 53 -2.95 5.18 2.35
C ILE A 53 -3.54 5.50 0.98
N LYS A 54 -3.22 4.69 -0.05
CA LYS A 54 -3.73 4.87 -1.42
C LYS A 54 -5.25 4.74 -1.49
N THR A 55 -5.83 3.77 -0.78
CA THR A 55 -7.28 3.59 -0.69
C THR A 55 -7.94 4.70 0.11
N SER A 56 -7.31 5.23 1.16
CA SER A 56 -7.87 6.36 1.91
C SER A 56 -7.89 7.66 1.10
N HIS A 57 -6.88 7.91 0.27
CA HIS A 57 -6.82 9.10 -0.60
C HIS A 57 -7.66 8.98 -1.85
N CYS A 58 -7.88 7.75 -2.32
CA CYS A 58 -8.77 7.45 -3.42
C CYS A 58 -10.06 6.88 -2.85
N PRO A 59 -11.00 7.73 -2.36
CA PRO A 59 -12.35 7.24 -2.19
C PRO A 59 -12.78 6.72 -3.57
N THR A 60 -13.33 5.52 -3.62
CA THR A 60 -13.99 5.00 -4.84
C THR A 60 -15.30 5.76 -5.06
N THR A 61 -15.23 7.08 -5.09
CA THR A 61 -16.19 7.89 -5.81
C THR A 61 -15.65 7.90 -7.23
N ASN A 62 -16.15 6.99 -8.07
CA ASN A 62 -16.38 7.43 -9.44
C ASN A 62 -17.28 8.67 -9.27
N PRO A 63 -16.83 9.89 -9.60
CA PRO A 63 -17.75 11.03 -9.59
C PRO A 63 -18.83 10.90 -10.68
N ASP A 64 -18.76 9.85 -11.52
CA ASP A 64 -19.53 9.70 -12.76
C ASP A 64 -20.33 8.38 -12.85
N ILE A 65 -20.80 7.81 -11.73
CA ILE A 65 -21.95 6.88 -11.71
C ILE A 65 -22.97 7.36 -10.68
#